data_AF-A0A1Y2S8D4-F1
#
_entry.id   AF-A0A1Y2S8D4-F1
#
_cell.length_a   1.000
_cell.length_b   1.000
_cell.length_c   1.000
_cell.angle_alpha   90.00
_cell.angle_beta   90.00
_cell.angle_gamma   90.00
#
_symmetry.space_group_name_H-M   'P 1'
#
loop_
_entity.id
_entity.type
_entity.pdbx_description
1 polymer ?
#
loop_
_entity_poly.entity_id
_entity_poly.type
_entity_poly.pdbx_seq_one_letter_code
_entity_poly.pdbx_strand_id
1 'polypeptide(L)'
;MDNPADLLLQRPELEAVVVNVQDPEKQMRVQVRVFGVLDDVSDEKLPWATYKLPIGARANEGDFTPGQEHERSLFIHGFKSCL
;
A
#
# COMPACT_ATOMS: atom_id res chain seq x y z
N MET A 1 3.67 -31.69 4.83
CA MET A 1 3.47 -30.73 5.94
C MET A 1 3.47 -29.37 5.29
N ASP A 2 2.30 -28.81 5.06
CA ASP A 2 2.15 -27.48 4.47
C ASP A 2 2.67 -26.45 5.46
N ASN A 3 3.68 -25.69 5.03
CA ASN A 3 4.23 -24.62 5.82
C ASN A 3 3.15 -23.54 5.96
N PRO A 4 2.73 -23.15 7.18
CA PRO A 4 1.68 -22.15 7.35
C PRO A 4 2.06 -20.78 6.77
N ALA A 5 3.33 -20.54 6.46
CA ALA A 5 3.76 -19.34 5.76
C ALA A 5 3.36 -19.31 4.28
N ASP A 6 3.13 -20.47 3.64
CA ASP A 6 2.74 -20.53 2.22
C ASP A 6 1.31 -19.98 2.02
N LEU A 7 0.45 -20.08 3.04
CA LEU A 7 -0.88 -19.47 3.05
C LEU A 7 -0.83 -17.92 3.05
N LEU A 8 0.24 -17.33 3.60
CA LEU A 8 0.42 -15.88 3.60
C LEU A 8 0.91 -15.34 2.25
N LEU A 9 1.53 -16.20 1.43
CA LEU A 9 2.00 -15.90 0.08
C LEU A 9 0.89 -16.04 -0.98
N GLN A 10 -0.24 -16.66 -0.62
CA GLN A 10 -1.41 -16.84 -1.50
C GLN A 10 -2.38 -15.66 -1.49
N ARG A 11 -2.03 -14.52 -0.87
CA ARG A 11 -2.92 -13.35 -0.86
C ARG A 11 -3.05 -12.80 -2.28
N PRO A 12 -4.27 -12.61 -2.81
CA PRO A 12 -4.46 -12.07 -4.14
C PRO A 12 -3.86 -10.67 -4.22
N GLU A 13 -3.13 -10.44 -5.30
CA GLU A 13 -2.67 -9.11 -5.67
C GLU A 13 -3.88 -8.30 -6.15
N LEU A 14 -4.15 -7.21 -5.45
CA LEU A 14 -5.24 -6.30 -5.79
C LEU A 14 -4.65 -5.10 -6.52
N GLU A 15 -5.30 -4.72 -7.62
CA GLU A 15 -4.98 -3.52 -8.38
C GLU A 15 -5.54 -2.29 -7.67
N ALA A 16 -4.77 -1.21 -7.69
CA ALA A 16 -5.11 0.01 -7.00
C ALA A 16 -4.44 1.25 -7.59
N VAL A 17 -4.99 2.42 -7.30
CA VAL A 17 -4.48 3.72 -7.73
C VAL A 17 -4.24 4.65 -6.54
N VAL A 18 -3.14 5.39 -6.56
CA VAL A 18 -2.90 6.48 -5.60
C VAL A 18 -3.82 7.65 -5.91
N VAL A 19 -4.56 8.11 -4.91
CA VAL A 19 -5.44 9.29 -5.04
C VAL A 19 -4.94 10.50 -4.25
N ASN A 20 -4.07 10.31 -3.26
CA ASN A 20 -3.53 11.41 -2.45
C ASN A 20 -2.18 11.02 -1.82
N VAL A 21 -1.20 11.91 -1.95
CA VAL A 21 0.14 11.76 -1.37
C VAL A 21 0.43 12.73 -0.21
N GLN A 22 -0.51 13.61 0.12
CA GLN A 22 -0.36 14.66 1.13
C GLN A 22 -0.70 14.14 2.53
N ASP A 23 0.11 13.20 3.04
CA ASP A 23 -0.07 12.65 4.39
C ASP A 23 0.03 13.76 5.46
N PRO A 24 -1.06 14.06 6.19
CA PRO A 24 -1.07 15.12 7.20
C PRO A 24 -0.10 14.81 8.35
N GLU A 25 0.19 13.54 8.62
CA GLU A 25 1.12 13.13 9.68
C GLU A 25 2.56 12.98 9.18
N LYS A 26 2.81 13.19 7.87
CA LYS A 26 4.14 13.11 7.25
C LYS A 26 4.86 11.78 7.51
N GLN A 27 4.12 10.68 7.58
CA GLN A 27 4.64 9.32 7.79
C GLN A 27 4.90 8.60 6.46
N MET A 28 4.95 9.34 5.35
CA MET A 28 5.12 8.80 4.00
C MET A 28 4.03 7.76 3.67
N ARG A 29 2.78 8.02 4.06
CA ARG A 29 1.64 7.19 3.66
C ARG A 29 0.98 7.77 2.43
N VAL A 30 0.20 6.95 1.74
CA VAL A 30 -0.59 7.37 0.57
C VAL A 30 -2.03 6.89 0.72
N GLN A 31 -3.02 7.67 0.27
CA GLN A 31 -4.38 7.14 0.13
C GLN A 31 -4.49 6.38 -1.19
N VAL A 32 -5.04 5.18 -1.11
CA VAL A 32 -5.10 4.24 -2.23
C VAL A 32 -6.53 3.79 -2.43
N ARG A 33 -6.99 3.83 -3.68
CA ARG A 33 -8.27 3.27 -4.11
C ARG A 33 -8.04 1.88 -4.68
N VAL A 34 -8.59 0.88 -4.00
CA VAL A 34 -8.52 -0.52 -4.40
C VAL A 34 -9.77 -0.84 -5.22
N PHE A 35 -9.58 -1.19 -6.49
CA PHE A 35 -10.69 -1.45 -7.41
C PHE A 35 -11.51 -2.67 -6.93
N GLY A 36 -12.84 -2.56 -6.99
CA GLY A 36 -13.76 -3.63 -6.59
C GLY A 36 -13.91 -3.82 -5.07
N VAL A 37 -13.17 -3.06 -4.25
CA VAL A 37 -13.24 -3.14 -2.77
C VAL A 37 -13.71 -1.82 -2.18
N LEU A 38 -13.21 -0.68 -2.67
CA LEU A 38 -13.47 0.65 -2.10
C LEU A 38 -14.15 1.60 -3.09
N ASP A 39 -14.85 1.07 -4.10
CA ASP A 39 -15.41 1.86 -5.19
C ASP A 39 -16.43 2.90 -4.71
N ASP A 40 -17.25 2.56 -3.71
CA ASP A 40 -18.29 3.43 -3.15
C ASP A 40 -17.79 4.39 -2.05
N VAL A 41 -16.50 4.35 -1.71
CA VAL A 41 -15.92 5.20 -0.67
C VAL A 41 -15.38 6.48 -1.32
N SER A 42 -15.75 7.65 -0.80
CA SER A 42 -15.19 8.94 -1.24
C SER A 42 -13.68 9.01 -0.95
N ASP A 43 -12.90 9.65 -1.84
CA ASP A 43 -11.43 9.70 -1.71
C ASP A 43 -10.94 10.21 -0.35
N GLU A 44 -11.61 11.23 0.22
CA GLU A 44 -11.28 11.80 1.53
C GLU A 44 -11.38 10.80 2.69
N LYS A 45 -12.17 9.73 2.51
CA LYS A 45 -12.40 8.68 3.52
C LYS A 45 -11.59 7.42 3.26
N LEU A 46 -10.80 7.38 2.19
CA LEU A 46 -9.96 6.22 1.91
C LEU A 46 -8.87 6.10 2.99
N PRO A 47 -8.51 4.87 3.39
CA PRO A 47 -7.48 4.66 4.39
C PRO A 47 -6.11 5.08 3.88
N TRP A 48 -5.25 5.54 4.80
CA TRP A 48 -3.84 5.75 4.55
C TRP A 48 -3.09 4.42 4.56
N ALA A 49 -2.44 4.11 3.46
CA ALA A 49 -1.71 2.87 3.26
C ALA A 49 -0.20 3.11 3.53
N THR A 50 0.45 2.15 4.22
CA THR A 50 1.89 2.15 4.50
C THR A 50 2.66 1.19 3.61
N TYR A 51 3.87 1.55 3.21
CA TYR A 51 4.72 0.70 2.39
C TYR A 51 5.34 -0.46 3.18
N LYS A 52 5.40 -1.62 2.54
CA LYS A 52 6.14 -2.79 2.99
C LYS A 52 7.52 -2.72 2.38
N LEU A 53 8.45 -2.22 3.18
CA LEU A 53 9.84 -2.21 2.79
C LEU A 53 10.39 -3.65 2.79
N PRO A 54 11.27 -4.01 1.84
CA PRO A 54 11.98 -5.28 1.88
C PRO A 54 12.83 -5.36 3.15
N ILE A 55 13.00 -6.58 3.67
CA ILE A 55 13.83 -6.83 4.85
C ILE A 55 15.25 -6.33 4.55
N GLY A 56 15.78 -5.47 5.40
CA GLY A 56 17.10 -4.85 5.23
C GLY A 56 17.08 -3.40 4.75
N ALA A 57 15.91 -2.85 4.35
CA ALA A 57 15.77 -1.43 4.10
C ALA A 57 16.00 -0.65 5.41
N ARG A 58 17.00 0.24 5.43
CA ARG A 58 17.29 1.10 6.58
C ARG A 58 16.89 2.54 6.29
N ALA A 59 16.54 3.27 7.35
CA ALA A 59 16.33 4.70 7.27
C ALA A 59 17.59 5.37 6.69
N ASN A 60 17.41 6.21 5.66
CA ASN A 60 18.46 6.95 4.95
C ASN A 60 19.47 6.13 4.12
N GLU A 61 19.27 4.81 3.94
CA GLU A 61 20.16 3.97 3.11
C GLU A 61 19.45 3.35 1.88
N GLY A 62 18.28 3.87 1.49
CA GLY A 62 17.55 3.40 0.31
C GLY A 62 16.98 4.54 -0.54
N ASP A 63 16.98 4.34 -1.86
CA ASP A 63 16.19 5.14 -2.81
C ASP A 63 14.71 4.71 -2.69
N PHE A 64 14.07 5.13 -1.60
CA PHE A 64 12.64 4.92 -1.40
C PHE A 64 11.91 6.21 -1.77
N THR A 65 11.36 6.26 -2.98
CA THR A 65 10.55 7.39 -3.46
C THR A 65 9.07 7.06 -3.28
N PRO A 66 8.27 7.93 -2.62
CA PRO A 66 6.82 7.74 -2.53
C PRO A 66 6.17 7.64 -3.92
N GLY A 67 5.20 6.75 -4.06
CA GLY A 67 4.36 6.65 -5.26
C GLY A 67 3.69 7.97 -5.60
N GLN A 68 3.52 8.24 -6.89
CA GLN A 68 2.94 9.49 -7.37
C GLN A 68 1.41 9.37 -7.50
N GLU A 69 0.70 10.48 -7.39
CA GLU A 69 -0.74 10.51 -7.67
C GLU A 69 -1.01 9.99 -9.10
N HIS A 70 -2.09 9.23 -9.29
CA HIS A 70 -2.46 8.57 -10.55
C HIS A 70 -1.56 7.43 -11.04
N GLU A 71 -0.58 6.99 -10.25
CA GLU A 71 0.18 5.76 -10.53
C GLU A 71 -0.74 4.53 -10.36
N ARG A 72 -0.90 3.75 -11.45
CA ARG A 72 -1.93 2.70 -11.58
C ARG A 72 -1.50 1.29 -11.16
N SER A 73 -0.34 1.11 -10.54
CA SER A 73 0.18 -0.23 -10.29
C SER A 73 0.87 -0.34 -8.92
N LEU A 74 0.11 -0.10 -7.85
CA LEU A 74 0.54 -0.49 -6.51
C LEU A 74 0.01 -1.88 -6.19
N PHE A 75 0.89 -2.88 -6.27
CA PHE A 75 0.60 -4.22 -5.77
C PHE A 75 0.45 -4.18 -4.25
N ILE A 76 -0.77 -4.42 -3.74
CA ILE A 76 -1.10 -4.42 -2.30
C ILE A 76 -0.41 -5.57 -1.53
N HIS A 77 0.44 -6.38 -2.17
CA HIS A 77 1.40 -7.22 -1.45
C HIS A 77 2.29 -6.41 -0.50
N GLY A 78 2.48 -5.13 -0.82
CA GLY A 78 3.30 -4.19 -0.11
C GLY A 78 2.57 -3.12 0.71
N PHE A 79 1.26 -3.21 0.92
CA PHE A 79 0.56 -2.24 1.76
C PHE A 79 -0.18 -2.93 2.90
N LYS A 80 0.34 -2.80 4.13
CA LYS A 80 -0.46 -3.17 5.31
C LYS A 80 -1.51 -2.08 5.50
N SER A 81 -2.74 -2.40 5.11
CA SER A 81 -3.93 -1.75 5.66
C SER A 81 -3.91 -2.01 7.16
N CYS A 82 -3.69 -0.97 7.96
CA CYS A 82 -4.00 -1.00 9.39
C CYS A 82 -5.51 -0.81 9.52
N LEU A 83 -6.19 -1.92 9.81
CA LEU A 83 -7.53 -1.97 10.40
C LEU A 83 -7.36 -2.56 11.80
#